data_AF-A0A6V7X9J8-F1
#
_entry.id   AF-A0A6V7X9J8-F1
#
_cell.length_a   1.000
_cell.length_b   1.000
_cell.length_c   1.000
_cell.angle_alpha   90.00
_cell.angle_beta   90.00
_cell.angle_gamma   90.00
#
_symmetry.space_group_name_H-M   'P 1'
#
loop_
_entity.id
_entity.type
_entity.pdbx_description
1 polymer ?
#
loop_
_entity_poly.entity_id
_entity_poly.type
_entity_poly.pdbx_seq_one_letter_code
_entity_poly.pdbx_strand_id
1 'polypeptide(L)'
;MKHFRPNHLKSEHLAIVPEKGYETCDNQSELALKYLQWYEETRGVHIQSAHSEGGEYVVAGRYKVDGYIKEEDRAIEVNGCVWHACEKCFGNDLNKILPNGKTVGEIREDDGNRLEIIRKYIKKC
;
A
#
# COMPACT_ATOMS: atom_id res chain seq x y z
N MET A 1 -7.31 33.33 -4.38
CA MET A 1 -6.19 32.87 -3.52
C MET A 1 -6.78 32.18 -2.30
N LYS A 2 -6.38 30.94 -1.99
CA LYS A 2 -6.79 30.29 -0.74
C LYS A 2 -5.91 30.86 0.39
N HIS A 3 -6.53 31.55 1.35
CA HIS A 3 -5.84 32.08 2.53
C HIS A 3 -5.73 30.97 3.58
N PHE A 4 -4.55 30.38 3.72
CA PHE A 4 -4.33 29.36 4.73
C PHE A 4 -3.77 30.00 6.01
N ARG A 5 -4.31 29.59 7.17
CA ARG A 5 -3.85 29.98 8.52
C ARG A 5 -2.34 29.76 8.77
N PRO A 6 -1.68 28.71 8.22
CA PRO A 6 -0.24 28.52 8.28
C PRO A 6 0.59 29.69 7.77
N ASN A 7 0.10 30.41 6.76
CA ASN A 7 0.85 31.50 6.12
C ASN A 7 0.92 32.79 6.98
N HIS A 8 0.28 32.80 8.15
CA HIS A 8 0.19 33.97 9.04
C HIS A 8 0.57 33.63 10.49
N LEU A 9 1.24 32.48 10.72
CA LEU A 9 1.74 32.11 12.03
C LEU A 9 2.90 33.04 12.44
N LYS A 10 2.78 33.65 13.62
CA LYS A 10 3.86 34.45 14.22
C LYS A 10 4.95 33.52 14.76
N SER A 11 6.17 34.04 14.86
CA SER A 11 7.28 33.34 15.54
C SER A 11 6.87 32.92 16.96
N GLU A 12 7.33 31.74 17.39
CA GLU A 12 7.05 31.15 18.73
C GLU A 12 5.58 30.83 19.02
N HIS A 13 4.75 30.65 17.99
CA HIS A 13 3.39 30.15 18.14
C HIS A 13 3.35 28.61 18.16
N LEU A 14 2.36 28.04 18.86
CA LEU A 14 2.12 26.59 18.87
C LEU A 14 1.92 26.07 17.43
N ALA A 15 2.57 24.97 17.10
CA ALA A 15 2.47 24.38 15.77
C ALA A 15 1.03 23.88 15.50
N ILE A 16 0.53 24.09 14.27
CA ILE A 16 -0.77 23.56 13.86
C ILE A 16 -0.61 22.08 13.52
N VAL A 17 -1.16 21.20 14.36
CA VAL A 17 -1.18 19.76 14.10
C VAL A 17 -2.25 19.49 13.03
N PRO A 18 -1.88 18.92 11.86
CA PRO A 18 -2.86 18.51 10.86
C PRO A 18 -3.76 17.40 11.41
N GLU A 19 -4.97 17.24 10.87
CA GLU A 19 -5.91 16.17 11.28
C GLU A 19 -5.29 14.77 11.18
N LYS A 20 -4.32 14.58 10.28
CA LYS A 20 -3.55 13.32 10.10
C LYS A 20 -2.18 13.33 10.79
N GLY A 21 -1.89 14.31 11.64
CA GLY A 21 -0.57 14.50 12.22
C GLY A 21 0.48 15.01 11.21
N TYR A 22 1.73 15.07 11.65
CA TYR A 22 2.87 15.47 10.82
C TYR A 22 3.52 14.31 10.05
N GLU A 23 3.21 13.08 10.44
CA GLU A 23 3.75 11.88 9.81
C GLU A 23 2.79 11.39 8.73
N THR A 24 3.30 11.22 7.52
CA THR A 24 2.62 10.44 6.49
C THR A 24 2.82 8.97 6.83
N CYS A 25 2.00 8.43 7.72
CA CYS A 25 2.00 7.00 7.99
C CYS A 25 1.53 6.29 6.71
N ASP A 26 2.36 5.41 6.16
CA ASP A 26 1.89 4.49 5.12
C ASP A 26 0.75 3.65 5.72
N ASN A 27 -0.35 3.51 4.99
CA ASN A 27 -1.48 2.71 5.45
C ASN A 27 -1.14 1.23 5.30
N GLN A 28 -0.93 0.55 6.43
CA GLN A 28 -0.74 -0.89 6.49
C GLN A 28 -1.97 -1.59 7.05
N SER A 29 -2.40 -2.66 6.40
CA SER A 29 -3.56 -3.42 6.88
C SER A 29 -3.14 -4.39 8.00
N GLU A 30 -3.91 -4.44 9.08
CA GLU A 30 -3.68 -5.41 10.16
C GLU A 30 -3.74 -6.86 9.65
N LEU A 31 -4.58 -7.11 8.65
CA LEU A 31 -4.68 -8.40 7.98
C LEU A 31 -3.37 -8.76 7.25
N ALA A 32 -2.77 -7.82 6.53
CA ALA A 32 -1.50 -8.04 5.83
C ALA A 32 -0.40 -8.37 6.83
N LEU A 33 -0.25 -7.58 7.88
CA LEU A 33 0.78 -7.81 8.91
C LEU A 33 0.67 -9.20 9.55
N LYS A 34 -0.55 -9.60 9.95
CA LYS A 34 -0.79 -10.94 10.51
C LYS A 34 -0.52 -12.05 9.51
N TYR A 35 -0.89 -11.85 8.25
CA TYR A 35 -0.64 -12.83 7.19
C TYR A 35 0.86 -13.01 6.94
N LEU A 36 1.63 -11.93 6.87
CA LEU A 36 3.08 -11.98 6.66
C LEU A 36 3.78 -12.67 7.82
N GLN A 37 3.42 -12.33 9.06
CA GLN A 37 3.95 -13.02 10.25
C GLN A 37 3.65 -14.52 10.21
N TRP A 38 2.40 -14.89 9.94
CA TRP A 38 2.02 -16.30 9.81
C TRP A 38 2.80 -17.01 8.70
N TYR A 39 3.04 -16.33 7.57
CA TYR A 39 3.79 -16.89 6.44
C TYR A 39 5.27 -17.11 6.80
N GLU A 40 5.92 -16.14 7.46
CA GLU A 40 7.30 -16.27 7.97
C GLU A 40 7.41 -17.49 8.89
N GLU A 41 6.53 -17.60 9.89
CA GLU A 41 6.54 -18.69 10.88
C GLU A 41 6.28 -20.06 10.23
N THR A 42 5.32 -20.13 9.30
CA THR A 42 4.92 -21.39 8.65
C THR A 42 5.98 -21.90 7.67
N ARG A 43 6.70 -21.00 6.99
CA ARG A 43 7.68 -21.37 5.97
C ARG A 43 9.13 -21.29 6.42
N GLY A 44 9.39 -20.73 7.61
CA GLY A 44 10.75 -20.50 8.10
C GLY A 44 11.55 -19.55 7.20
N VAL A 45 10.88 -18.57 6.59
CA VAL A 45 11.49 -17.55 5.72
C VAL A 45 11.49 -16.20 6.41
N HIS A 46 12.38 -15.31 5.97
CA HIS A 46 12.38 -13.93 6.41
C HIS A 46 11.68 -13.04 5.38
N ILE A 47 10.74 -12.23 5.84
CA ILE A 47 9.97 -11.27 5.04
C ILE A 47 10.34 -9.85 5.46
N GLN A 48 10.83 -9.07 4.50
CA GLN A 48 10.91 -7.63 4.65
C GLN A 48 9.50 -7.03 4.52
N SER A 49 9.05 -6.30 5.54
CA SER A 49 7.75 -5.63 5.60
C SER A 49 7.86 -4.24 6.22
N ALA A 50 6.73 -3.55 6.42
CA ALA A 50 6.69 -2.23 7.05
C ALA A 50 7.33 -2.14 8.45
N HIS A 51 7.48 -3.26 9.17
CA HIS A 51 8.09 -3.31 10.50
C HIS A 51 9.59 -3.68 10.48
N SER A 52 10.17 -3.97 9.32
CA SER A 52 11.60 -4.26 9.20
C SER A 52 12.44 -2.98 9.31
N GLU A 53 13.73 -3.09 9.71
CA GLU A 53 14.65 -1.95 9.91
C GLU A 53 14.95 -1.13 8.63
N GLY A 54 14.39 -1.50 7.48
CA GLY A 54 14.43 -0.73 6.22
C GLY A 54 13.05 -0.39 5.64
N GLY A 55 11.97 -0.63 6.39
CA GLY A 55 10.60 -0.55 5.90
C GLY A 55 10.28 -1.53 4.77
N GLU A 56 9.20 -1.24 4.05
CA GLU A 56 8.76 -2.05 2.90
C GLU A 56 9.77 -2.05 1.75
N TYR A 57 9.85 -3.18 1.05
CA TYR A 57 10.69 -3.29 -0.13
C TYR A 57 10.12 -2.49 -1.30
N VAL A 58 10.99 -1.74 -1.99
CA VAL A 58 10.59 -0.87 -3.11
C VAL A 58 11.03 -1.50 -4.44
N VAL A 59 10.05 -1.97 -5.21
CA VAL A 59 10.23 -2.50 -6.56
C VAL A 59 10.28 -1.37 -7.59
N ALA A 60 11.21 -1.46 -8.53
CA ALA A 60 11.42 -0.48 -9.60
C ALA A 60 11.62 0.97 -9.10
N GLY A 61 12.10 1.14 -7.86
CA GLY A 61 12.30 2.45 -7.23
C GLY A 61 11.00 3.26 -7.01
N ARG A 62 9.83 2.62 -7.15
CA ARG A 62 8.54 3.31 -7.12
C ARG A 62 7.46 2.60 -6.31
N TYR A 63 7.34 1.28 -6.42
CA TYR A 63 6.21 0.55 -5.83
C TYR A 63 6.65 -0.21 -4.60
N LYS A 64 6.05 0.13 -3.45
CA LYS A 64 6.16 -0.68 -2.24
C LYS A 64 5.31 -1.93 -2.38
N VAL A 65 5.77 -3.03 -1.79
CA VAL A 65 5.06 -4.30 -1.69
C VAL A 65 4.89 -4.66 -0.21
N ASP A 66 3.78 -5.30 0.14
CA ASP A 66 3.45 -5.58 1.55
C ASP A 66 4.53 -6.44 2.21
N GLY A 67 5.05 -7.43 1.47
CA GLY A 67 6.14 -8.30 1.92
C GLY A 67 7.09 -8.69 0.78
N TYR A 68 8.38 -8.83 1.11
CA TYR A 68 9.39 -9.32 0.16
C TYR A 68 10.32 -10.35 0.79
N ILE A 69 10.48 -11.49 0.13
CA ILE A 69 11.41 -12.56 0.51
C ILE A 69 12.61 -12.49 -0.41
N LYS A 70 13.75 -12.12 0.16
CA LYS A 70 14.98 -11.87 -0.61
C LYS A 70 15.58 -13.15 -1.18
N GLU A 71 15.55 -14.25 -0.43
CA GLU A 71 16.13 -15.53 -0.86
C GLU A 71 15.41 -16.11 -2.08
N GLU A 72 14.10 -15.90 -2.15
CA GLU A 72 13.26 -16.40 -3.24
C GLU A 72 13.07 -15.38 -4.38
N ASP A 73 13.49 -14.13 -4.16
CA ASP A 73 13.10 -12.99 -4.99
C ASP A 73 11.57 -12.98 -5.24
N ARG A 74 10.81 -12.98 -4.13
CA ARG A 74 9.34 -13.08 -4.16
C ARG A 74 8.71 -11.89 -3.43
N ALA A 75 7.83 -11.15 -4.12
CA ALA A 75 6.91 -10.22 -3.46
C ALA A 75 5.59 -10.90 -3.07
N ILE A 76 5.03 -10.43 -1.97
CA ILE A 76 3.75 -10.84 -1.41
C ILE A 76 2.86 -9.59 -1.33
N GLU A 77 1.62 -9.73 -1.78
CA GLU A 77 0.60 -8.69 -1.77
C GLU A 77 -0.68 -9.24 -1.12
N VAL A 78 -1.24 -8.52 -0.16
CA VAL A 78 -2.46 -8.87 0.56
C VAL A 78 -3.56 -7.89 0.17
N ASN A 79 -4.25 -8.24 -0.91
CA ASN A 79 -5.20 -7.34 -1.57
C ASN A 79 -6.54 -7.22 -0.81
N GLY A 80 -6.70 -6.12 -0.07
CA GLY A 80 -7.98 -5.74 0.52
C GLY A 80 -9.08 -5.55 -0.54
N CYS A 81 -10.24 -6.18 -0.35
CA CYS A 81 -11.27 -6.27 -1.39
C CYS A 81 -11.70 -4.91 -1.97
N VAL A 82 -11.99 -3.93 -1.11
CA VAL A 82 -12.44 -2.59 -1.52
C VAL A 82 -11.35 -1.84 -2.29
N TRP A 83 -10.08 -2.04 -1.94
CA TRP A 83 -8.95 -1.31 -2.51
C TRP A 83 -8.46 -1.90 -3.83
N HIS A 84 -8.71 -3.20 -4.06
CA HIS A 84 -8.29 -3.95 -5.24
C HIS A 84 -9.47 -4.50 -6.07
N ALA A 85 -10.67 -3.97 -5.83
CA ALA A 85 -11.90 -4.31 -6.55
C ALA A 85 -12.09 -5.82 -6.80
N CYS A 86 -12.00 -6.60 -5.71
CA CYS A 86 -12.10 -8.06 -5.72
C CYS A 86 -13.28 -8.56 -6.58
N GLU A 87 -12.97 -9.38 -7.59
CA GLU A 87 -13.96 -9.90 -8.53
C GLU A 87 -15.08 -10.70 -7.85
N LYS A 88 -14.73 -11.50 -6.84
CA LYS A 88 -15.71 -12.27 -6.07
C LYS A 88 -16.70 -11.39 -5.29
N CYS A 89 -16.23 -10.27 -4.74
CA CYS A 89 -17.06 -9.40 -3.90
C CYS A 89 -17.83 -8.35 -4.69
N PHE A 90 -17.26 -7.85 -5.79
CA PHE A 90 -17.81 -6.71 -6.53
C PHE A 90 -18.28 -7.04 -7.95
N GLY A 91 -18.03 -8.26 -8.44
CA GLY A 91 -18.45 -8.71 -9.76
C GLY A 91 -17.70 -8.00 -10.89
N ASN A 92 -18.32 -7.93 -12.07
CA ASN A 92 -17.71 -7.41 -13.29
C ASN A 92 -18.37 -6.14 -13.83
N ASP A 93 -19.19 -5.47 -13.02
CA ASP A 93 -19.65 -4.12 -13.34
C ASP A 93 -18.52 -3.11 -13.10
N LEU A 94 -17.86 -2.69 -14.18
CA LEU A 94 -16.72 -1.77 -14.12
C LEU A 94 -17.10 -0.36 -13.65
N ASN A 95 -18.36 0.04 -13.80
CA ASN A 95 -18.83 1.39 -13.42
C ASN A 95 -19.26 1.46 -11.95
N LYS A 96 -19.27 0.33 -11.24
CA LYS A 96 -19.63 0.28 -9.83
C LYS A 96 -18.62 1.05 -8.99
N ILE A 97 -19.12 2.04 -8.23
CA ILE A 97 -18.31 2.83 -7.29
C ILE A 97 -18.16 2.06 -5.98
N LEU A 98 -16.93 1.94 -5.47
CA LEU A 98 -16.61 1.28 -4.21
C LEU A 98 -16.47 2.31 -3.06
N PRO A 99 -16.46 1.87 -1.79
CA PRO A 99 -16.35 2.79 -0.64
C PRO A 99 -15.12 3.71 -0.62
N ASN A 100 -14.09 3.41 -1.42
CA ASN A 100 -12.92 4.27 -1.61
C ASN A 100 -13.16 5.42 -2.62
N GLY A 101 -14.35 5.53 -3.19
CA GLY A 101 -14.74 6.57 -4.14
C GLY A 101 -14.29 6.33 -5.59
N LYS A 102 -13.61 5.22 -5.87
CA LYS A 102 -13.21 4.82 -7.22
C LYS A 102 -14.14 3.77 -7.81
N THR A 103 -14.19 3.69 -9.13
CA THR A 103 -14.90 2.62 -9.84
C THR A 103 -14.08 1.32 -9.85
N VAL A 104 -14.76 0.19 -10.01
CA VAL A 104 -14.13 -1.12 -10.20
C VAL A 104 -13.15 -1.11 -11.38
N GLY A 105 -13.53 -0.46 -12.50
CA GLY A 105 -12.69 -0.34 -13.69
C GLY A 105 -11.38 0.38 -13.42
N GLU A 106 -11.45 1.58 -12.84
CA GLU A 106 -10.26 2.38 -12.51
C GLU A 106 -9.29 1.64 -11.59
N ILE A 107 -9.83 0.99 -10.54
CA ILE A 107 -8.99 0.24 -9.59
C ILE A 107 -8.26 -0.91 -10.27
N ARG A 108 -8.96 -1.70 -11.10
CA ARG A 108 -8.35 -2.86 -11.78
C ARG A 108 -7.35 -2.45 -12.84
N GLU A 109 -7.59 -1.35 -13.53
CA GLU A 109 -6.63 -0.78 -14.49
C GLU A 109 -5.36 -0.30 -13.77
N ASP A 110 -5.51 0.47 -12.69
CA ASP A 110 -4.39 0.94 -11.85
C ASP A 110 -3.57 -0.25 -11.31
N ASP A 111 -4.25 -1.26 -10.74
CA ASP A 111 -3.63 -2.48 -10.22
C ASP A 111 -2.93 -3.29 -11.32
N GLY A 112 -3.56 -3.44 -12.48
CA GLY A 112 -2.99 -4.13 -13.63
C GLY A 112 -1.69 -3.48 -14.09
N ASN A 113 -1.70 -2.16 -14.29
CA ASN A 113 -0.53 -1.38 -14.67
C ASN A 113 0.61 -1.50 -13.63
N ARG A 114 0.26 -1.47 -12.34
CA ARG A 114 1.22 -1.68 -11.25
C ARG A 114 1.83 -3.09 -11.29
N LEU A 115 1.00 -4.12 -11.41
CA LEU A 115 1.44 -5.52 -11.43
C LEU A 115 2.30 -5.84 -12.66
N GLU A 116 2.00 -5.26 -13.82
CA GLU A 116 2.83 -5.39 -15.01
C GLU A 116 4.26 -4.88 -14.78
N ILE A 117 4.42 -3.78 -14.06
CA ILE A 117 5.73 -3.24 -13.72
C ILE A 117 6.41 -4.16 -12.70
N ILE A 118 5.75 -4.49 -11.60
CA ILE A 118 6.33 -5.32 -10.53
C ILE A 118 6.84 -6.67 -11.09
N ARG A 119 6.04 -7.33 -11.94
CA ARG A 119 6.38 -8.61 -12.56
C ARG A 119 7.59 -8.56 -13.50
N LYS A 120 8.01 -7.39 -13.97
CA LYS A 120 9.23 -7.23 -14.78
C LYS A 120 10.50 -7.23 -13.92
N TYR A 121 10.39 -6.83 -12.66
CA TYR A 121 11.53 -6.65 -11.75
C TYR A 121 11.72 -7.78 -10.75
N ILE A 122 10.72 -8.65 -10.61
CA ILE A 122 10.74 -9.82 -9.74
C ILE A 122 10.82 -11.07 -10.60
N LYS A 123 11.72 -12.01 -10.29
CA LYS A 123 11.83 -13.28 -11.01
C LYS A 123 10.48 -13.99 -11.07
N LYS A 124 10.11 -14.46 -12.25
CA LYS A 124 9.01 -15.41 -12.40
C LYS A 124 9.45 -16.73 -11.75
N CYS A 125 8.74 -17.14 -10.70
CA CYS A 125 8.75 -18.54 -10.26
C CYS A 125 8.15 -19.42 -11.37
#